data_AF-A0A945MJR0-F1
#
_entry.id   AF-A0A945MJR0-F1
#
_cell.length_a   1.000
_cell.length_b   1.000
_cell.length_c   1.000
_cell.angle_alpha   90.00
_cell.angle_beta   90.00
_cell.angle_gamma   90.00
#
_symmetry.space_group_name_H-M   'P 1'
#
loop_
_entity.id
_entity.type
_entity.pdbx_description
1 polymer ?
#
loop_
_entity_poly.entity_id
_entity_poly.type
_entity_poly.pdbx_seq_one_letter_code
_entity_poly.pdbx_strand_id
1 'polypeptide(L)'
;IDDLKSVKLKANDVIIGISASGAAKYVKSSLDYGKSIGAKTVYLICNKEPFLSVNSDIIIKINTGPEVITGSTRMKAGTATKMVLNMISTATMIQLGKVYDNLMIDLRAVNDKLIDRGVRIIVQLTGIEYELANSKLLDADKSVKTAIVMIIYSCSKDEALMKLKNNKGFLRKVLS
;
A
#
# COMPACT_ATOMS: atom_id res chain seq x y z
N ILE A 1 -6.08 21.36 -10.90
CA ILE A 1 -4.65 21.23 -10.54
C ILE A 1 -4.28 22.05 -9.30
N ASP A 2 -5.11 22.98 -8.82
CA ASP A 2 -4.81 23.73 -7.58
C ASP A 2 -4.75 22.81 -6.35
N ASP A 3 -5.54 21.75 -6.37
CA ASP A 3 -5.47 20.60 -5.46
C ASP A 3 -4.11 19.88 -5.50
N LEU A 4 -3.53 19.67 -6.68
CA LEU A 4 -2.19 19.07 -6.80
C LEU A 4 -1.08 20.01 -6.30
N LYS A 5 -1.27 21.32 -6.49
CA LYS A 5 -0.37 22.35 -5.95
C LYS A 5 -0.47 22.44 -4.43
N SER A 6 -1.68 22.35 -3.86
CA SER A 6 -1.90 22.45 -2.41
C SER A 6 -1.28 21.28 -1.64
N VAL A 7 -1.30 20.07 -2.21
CA VAL A 7 -0.59 18.90 -1.65
C VAL A 7 0.91 18.89 -1.98
N LYS A 8 1.43 19.92 -2.66
CA LYS A 8 2.84 20.09 -3.04
C LYS A 8 3.40 18.91 -3.81
N LEU A 9 2.65 18.43 -4.83
CA LEU A 9 3.13 17.39 -5.74
C LEU A 9 4.50 17.77 -6.32
N LYS A 10 5.44 16.83 -6.31
CA LYS A 10 6.83 17.00 -6.78
C LYS A 10 7.29 15.85 -7.67
N ALA A 11 8.45 16.00 -8.30
CA ALA A 11 9.03 15.04 -9.25
C ALA A 11 9.20 13.61 -8.69
N ASN A 12 9.41 13.46 -7.39
CA ASN A 12 9.61 12.14 -6.77
C ASN A 12 8.30 11.44 -6.39
N ASP A 13 7.16 12.07 -6.66
CA ASP A 13 5.85 11.49 -6.40
C ASP A 13 5.33 10.74 -7.63
N VAL A 14 4.31 9.91 -7.41
CA VAL A 14 3.55 9.21 -8.45
C VAL A 14 2.12 9.72 -8.43
N ILE A 15 1.59 10.13 -9.58
CA ILE A 15 0.18 10.48 -9.76
C ILE A 15 -0.53 9.39 -10.57
N ILE A 16 -1.64 8.88 -10.03
CA ILE A 16 -2.50 7.90 -10.70
C ILE A 16 -3.81 8.58 -11.07
N GLY A 17 -3.99 8.88 -12.35
CA GLY A 17 -5.22 9.45 -12.90
C GLY A 17 -6.22 8.36 -13.25
N ILE A 18 -7.43 8.43 -12.70
CA ILE A 18 -8.46 7.40 -12.86
C ILE A 18 -9.62 7.97 -13.67
N SER A 19 -9.90 7.38 -14.84
CA SER A 19 -11.06 7.74 -15.63
C SER A 19 -11.60 6.54 -16.39
N ALA A 20 -12.71 5.96 -15.93
CA ALA A 20 -13.30 4.76 -16.54
C ALA A 20 -13.49 4.92 -18.06
N SER A 21 -14.12 6.02 -18.49
CA SER A 21 -14.35 6.32 -19.91
C SER A 21 -13.12 6.90 -20.63
N GLY A 22 -12.14 7.39 -19.87
CA GLY A 22 -11.04 8.18 -20.37
C GLY A 22 -11.42 9.60 -20.83
N ALA A 23 -12.61 10.11 -20.49
CA ALA A 23 -13.11 11.40 -20.98
C ALA A 23 -12.91 12.58 -20.00
N ALA A 24 -12.45 12.31 -18.78
CA ALA A 24 -12.39 13.35 -17.74
C ALA A 24 -11.25 14.35 -18.00
N LYS A 25 -11.60 15.59 -18.40
CA LYS A 25 -10.64 16.69 -18.61
C LYS A 25 -9.79 16.99 -17.37
N TYR A 26 -10.38 16.88 -16.18
CA TYR A 26 -9.67 17.04 -14.91
C TYR A 26 -8.54 16.01 -14.76
N VAL A 27 -8.77 14.74 -15.12
CA VAL A 27 -7.74 13.70 -15.04
C VAL A 27 -6.62 13.96 -16.04
N LYS A 28 -6.97 14.37 -17.26
CA LYS A 28 -5.99 14.78 -18.27
C LYS A 28 -5.12 15.92 -17.77
N SER A 29 -5.71 17.03 -17.31
CA SER A 29 -4.94 18.19 -16.86
C SER A 29 -4.08 17.89 -15.63
N SER A 30 -4.55 17.03 -14.73
CA SER A 30 -3.78 16.54 -13.58
C SER A 30 -2.55 15.71 -14.00
N LEU A 31 -2.71 14.80 -14.97
CA LEU A 31 -1.61 13.99 -15.48
C LEU A 31 -0.61 14.82 -16.30
N ASP A 32 -1.09 15.72 -17.16
CA ASP A 32 -0.24 16.64 -17.93
C ASP A 32 0.60 17.53 -16.99
N TYR A 33 0.00 18.04 -15.90
CA TYR A 33 0.72 18.78 -14.86
C TYR A 33 1.74 17.93 -14.12
N GLY A 34 1.37 16.69 -13.72
CA GLY A 34 2.32 15.77 -13.09
C GLY A 34 3.55 15.52 -13.96
N LYS A 35 3.33 15.34 -15.27
CA LYS A 35 4.42 15.15 -16.23
C LYS A 35 5.29 16.39 -16.40
N SER A 36 4.70 17.59 -16.43
CA SER A 36 5.46 18.84 -16.60
C SER A 36 6.40 19.15 -15.44
N ILE A 37 6.10 18.64 -14.24
CA ILE A 37 6.96 18.78 -13.05
C ILE A 37 7.87 17.55 -12.83
N GLY A 38 7.85 16.58 -13.74
CA GLY A 38 8.70 15.38 -13.68
C GLY A 38 8.19 14.27 -12.76
N ALA A 39 6.96 14.35 -12.25
CA ALA A 39 6.35 13.27 -11.48
C ALA A 39 6.04 12.07 -12.38
N LYS A 40 6.05 10.85 -11.82
CA LYS A 40 5.66 9.66 -12.56
C LYS A 40 4.14 9.62 -12.72
N THR A 41 3.69 9.36 -13.94
CA THR A 41 2.27 9.45 -14.31
C THR A 41 1.72 8.09 -14.73
N VAL A 42 0.61 7.69 -14.11
CA VAL A 42 -0.12 6.46 -14.46
C VAL A 42 -1.55 6.81 -14.83
N TYR A 43 -2.03 6.35 -15.97
CA TYR A 43 -3.39 6.54 -16.42
C TYR A 43 -4.19 5.23 -16.40
N LEU A 44 -5.22 5.17 -15.56
CA LEU A 44 -6.08 4.00 -15.41
C LEU A 44 -7.43 4.24 -16.10
N ILE A 45 -7.73 3.40 -17.09
CA ILE A 45 -8.98 3.46 -17.87
C ILE A 45 -9.65 2.08 -17.96
N CYS A 46 -10.97 2.08 -18.19
CA CYS A 46 -11.75 0.85 -18.31
C CYS A 46 -12.28 0.59 -19.74
N ASN A 47 -11.70 1.27 -20.73
CA ASN A 47 -12.01 1.15 -22.15
C ASN A 47 -10.81 0.58 -22.92
N LYS A 48 -11.08 0.07 -24.14
CA LYS A 48 -10.02 -0.33 -25.08
C LYS A 48 -9.09 0.83 -25.41
N GLU A 49 -9.68 1.99 -25.69
CA GLU A 49 -8.97 3.24 -25.94
C GLU A 49 -9.57 4.37 -25.09
N PRO A 50 -8.76 5.33 -24.63
CA PRO A 50 -9.27 6.48 -23.90
C PRO A 50 -9.97 7.45 -24.85
N PHE A 51 -11.05 8.09 -24.38
CA PHE A 51 -11.71 9.16 -25.14
C PHE A 51 -10.81 10.39 -25.32
N LEU A 52 -10.02 10.73 -24.29
CA LEU A 52 -8.97 11.74 -24.36
C LEU A 52 -7.61 11.05 -24.25
N SER A 53 -6.77 11.19 -25.28
CA SER A 53 -5.37 10.79 -25.19
C SER A 53 -4.65 11.63 -24.12
N VAL A 54 -3.89 10.96 -23.27
CA VAL A 54 -3.08 11.58 -22.22
C VAL A 54 -1.65 11.08 -22.36
N ASN A 55 -0.69 12.00 -22.35
CA ASN A 55 0.72 11.65 -22.31
C ASN A 55 1.09 11.22 -20.89
N SER A 56 0.97 9.93 -20.60
CA SER A 56 1.36 9.34 -19.32
C SER A 56 2.49 8.34 -19.52
N ASP A 57 3.26 8.06 -18.46
CA ASP A 57 4.38 7.11 -18.53
C ASP A 57 3.88 5.67 -18.59
N ILE A 58 2.75 5.38 -17.94
CA ILE A 58 2.12 4.07 -17.94
C ILE A 58 0.62 4.25 -18.16
N ILE A 59 0.04 3.44 -19.05
CA ILE A 59 -1.41 3.34 -19.21
C ILE A 59 -1.86 1.93 -18.83
N ILE A 60 -2.73 1.85 -17.81
CA ILE A 60 -3.41 0.62 -17.41
C ILE A 60 -4.79 0.60 -18.07
N LYS A 61 -4.95 -0.25 -19.09
CA LYS A 61 -6.19 -0.41 -19.84
C LYS A 61 -6.91 -1.69 -19.40
N ILE A 62 -8.12 -1.56 -18.85
CA ILE A 62 -8.93 -2.70 -18.42
C ILE A 62 -10.24 -2.71 -19.22
N ASN A 63 -10.32 -3.43 -20.32
CA ASN A 63 -11.56 -3.46 -21.09
C ASN A 63 -12.67 -4.24 -20.35
N THR A 64 -13.56 -3.53 -19.64
CA THR A 64 -14.69 -4.15 -18.93
C THR A 64 -15.92 -4.38 -19.80
N GLY A 65 -15.92 -3.86 -21.03
CA GLY A 65 -17.08 -3.86 -21.94
C GLY A 65 -18.26 -3.00 -21.46
N PRO A 66 -19.39 -3.01 -22.18
CA PRO A 66 -20.58 -2.24 -21.83
C PRO A 66 -21.13 -2.61 -20.45
N GLU A 67 -21.57 -1.61 -19.68
CA GLU A 67 -22.20 -1.85 -18.37
C GLU A 67 -23.63 -2.36 -18.53
N VAL A 68 -24.13 -3.09 -17.52
CA VAL A 68 -25.52 -3.60 -17.51
C VAL A 68 -26.52 -2.43 -17.52
N ILE A 69 -26.21 -1.37 -16.79
CA ILE A 69 -26.89 -0.08 -16.89
C ILE A 69 -25.99 0.83 -17.73
N THR A 70 -26.44 1.22 -18.92
CA THR A 70 -25.66 2.05 -19.85
C THR A 70 -25.08 3.27 -19.16
N GLY A 71 -23.75 3.40 -19.20
CA GLY A 71 -23.02 4.54 -18.60
C GLY A 71 -22.76 4.45 -17.10
N SER A 72 -23.35 3.49 -16.37
CA SER A 72 -23.16 3.31 -14.93
C SER A 72 -21.82 2.66 -14.59
N THR A 73 -20.73 3.36 -14.87
CA THR A 73 -19.34 2.89 -14.70
C THR A 73 -18.93 2.62 -13.24
N ARG A 74 -19.76 2.98 -12.26
CA ARG A 74 -19.58 2.55 -10.87
C ARG A 74 -19.67 1.02 -10.68
N MET A 75 -20.14 0.29 -11.70
CA MET A 75 -20.34 -1.16 -11.68
C MET A 75 -19.05 -1.91 -12.02
N LYS A 76 -18.90 -2.46 -13.24
CA LYS A 76 -17.72 -3.26 -13.60
C LYS A 76 -16.45 -2.43 -13.62
N ALA A 77 -16.49 -1.24 -14.22
CA ALA A 77 -15.33 -0.35 -14.28
C ALA A 77 -14.85 0.10 -12.88
N GLY A 78 -15.78 0.45 -11.99
CA GLY A 78 -15.48 0.76 -10.58
C GLY A 78 -14.88 -0.43 -9.84
N THR A 79 -15.43 -1.64 -10.04
CA THR A 79 -14.91 -2.88 -9.45
C THR A 79 -13.49 -3.18 -9.96
N ALA A 80 -13.25 -3.06 -11.27
CA ALA A 80 -11.95 -3.25 -11.87
C ALA A 80 -10.91 -2.24 -11.33
N THR A 81 -11.30 -0.97 -11.22
CA THR A 81 -10.48 0.09 -10.63
C THR A 81 -10.08 -0.26 -9.20
N LYS A 82 -11.02 -0.69 -8.36
CA LYS A 82 -10.74 -1.14 -6.98
C LYS A 82 -9.70 -2.26 -6.96
N MET A 83 -9.86 -3.29 -7.80
CA MET A 83 -8.92 -4.41 -7.81
C MET A 83 -7.51 -3.96 -8.16
N VAL A 84 -7.35 -3.10 -9.17
CA VAL A 84 -6.03 -2.58 -9.56
C VAL A 84 -5.42 -1.70 -8.48
N LEU A 85 -6.17 -0.81 -7.85
CA LEU A 85 -5.64 0.00 -6.74
C LEU A 85 -5.23 -0.86 -5.54
N ASN A 86 -5.99 -1.92 -5.25
CA ASN A 86 -5.61 -2.91 -4.24
C ASN A 86 -4.31 -3.63 -4.62
N MET A 87 -4.14 -4.03 -5.88
CA MET A 87 -2.92 -4.67 -6.37
C MET A 87 -1.71 -3.73 -6.25
N ILE A 88 -1.82 -2.50 -6.74
CA ILE A 88 -0.73 -1.51 -6.69
C ILE A 88 -0.29 -1.26 -5.24
N SER A 89 -1.23 -0.93 -4.36
CA SER A 89 -0.92 -0.63 -2.96
C SER A 89 -0.36 -1.84 -2.22
N THR A 90 -0.98 -3.01 -2.38
CA THR A 90 -0.55 -4.24 -1.68
C THR A 90 0.83 -4.71 -2.17
N ALA A 91 1.04 -4.78 -3.49
CA ALA A 91 2.33 -5.18 -4.06
C ALA A 91 3.44 -4.20 -3.64
N THR A 92 3.16 -2.90 -3.63
CA THR A 92 4.11 -1.89 -3.15
C THR A 92 4.48 -2.11 -1.69
N MET A 93 3.49 -2.32 -0.81
CA MET A 93 3.75 -2.53 0.62
C MET A 93 4.51 -3.85 0.90
N ILE A 94 4.26 -4.90 0.11
CA ILE A 94 5.05 -6.14 0.16
C ILE A 94 6.52 -5.85 -0.21
N GLN A 95 6.75 -5.15 -1.33
CA GLN A 95 8.09 -4.77 -1.78
C GLN A 95 8.82 -3.84 -0.78
N LEU A 96 8.08 -3.08 0.03
CA LEU A 96 8.62 -2.24 1.11
C LEU A 96 8.83 -2.98 2.45
N GLY A 97 8.68 -4.31 2.49
CA GLY A 97 8.93 -5.10 3.70
C GLY A 97 7.87 -4.94 4.79
N LYS A 98 6.65 -4.52 4.44
CA LYS A 98 5.51 -4.38 5.37
C LYS A 98 4.80 -5.70 5.67
N VAL A 99 5.15 -6.74 4.93
CA VAL A 99 4.60 -8.10 5.01
C VAL A 99 5.75 -9.08 5.22
N TYR A 100 5.52 -10.12 6.02
CA TYR A 100 6.40 -11.29 6.15
C TYR A 100 5.59 -12.53 5.83
N ASP A 101 6.03 -13.31 4.85
CA ASP A 101 5.23 -14.35 4.20
C ASP A 101 3.88 -13.79 3.72
N ASN A 102 2.78 -14.15 4.38
CA ASN A 102 1.45 -13.60 4.15
C ASN A 102 0.89 -12.80 5.35
N LEU A 103 1.74 -12.50 6.34
CA LEU A 103 1.37 -11.85 7.59
C LEU A 103 1.64 -10.34 7.51
N MET A 104 0.64 -9.56 7.91
CA MET A 104 0.71 -8.10 7.99
C MET A 104 1.45 -7.70 9.28
N ILE A 105 2.78 -7.70 9.23
CA ILE A 105 3.64 -7.44 10.40
C ILE A 105 3.83 -5.96 10.73
N ASP A 106 3.49 -5.05 9.81
CA ASP A 106 3.59 -3.59 10.01
C ASP A 106 2.22 -2.97 10.30
N LEU A 107 1.42 -3.67 11.12
CA LEU A 107 0.18 -3.15 11.69
C LEU A 107 0.47 -2.45 13.02
N ARG A 108 -0.24 -1.35 13.29
CA ARG A 108 -0.30 -0.75 14.64
C ARG A 108 -1.52 -1.29 15.36
N ALA A 109 -1.32 -1.89 16.53
CA ALA A 109 -2.41 -2.48 17.28
C ALA A 109 -3.19 -1.41 18.08
N VAL A 110 -4.04 -0.64 17.39
CA VAL A 110 -4.74 0.52 17.97
C VAL A 110 -6.11 0.20 18.58
N ASN A 111 -6.60 -1.02 18.42
CA ASN A 111 -7.85 -1.50 19.00
C ASN A 111 -7.71 -2.98 19.36
N ASP A 112 -8.65 -3.50 20.15
CA ASP A 112 -8.59 -4.86 20.69
C ASP A 112 -8.47 -5.93 19.60
N LYS A 113 -9.21 -5.77 18.49
CA LYS A 113 -9.11 -6.65 17.32
C LYS A 113 -7.69 -6.67 16.72
N LEU A 114 -7.04 -5.51 16.61
CA LEU A 114 -5.68 -5.42 16.06
C LEU A 114 -4.62 -5.86 17.08
N ILE A 115 -4.88 -5.72 18.38
CA ILE A 115 -4.04 -6.28 19.45
C ILE A 115 -4.06 -7.81 19.35
N ASP A 116 -5.24 -8.41 19.43
CA ASP A 116 -5.43 -9.86 19.29
C ASP A 116 -4.83 -10.42 17.99
N ARG A 117 -5.03 -9.73 16.86
CA ARG A 117 -4.36 -10.09 15.59
C ARG A 117 -2.83 -10.00 15.69
N GLY A 118 -2.30 -8.96 16.31
CA GLY A 118 -0.87 -8.77 16.49
C GLY A 118 -0.24 -9.86 17.35
N VAL A 119 -0.89 -10.20 18.47
CA VAL A 119 -0.44 -11.28 19.36
C VAL A 119 -0.44 -12.62 18.63
N ARG A 120 -1.50 -12.96 17.88
CA ARG A 120 -1.52 -14.20 17.08
C ARG A 120 -0.40 -14.27 16.04
N ILE A 121 -0.04 -13.15 15.40
CA ILE A 121 1.07 -13.11 14.45
C ILE A 121 2.40 -13.40 15.18
N ILE A 122 2.60 -12.82 16.37
CA ILE A 122 3.80 -13.06 17.18
C ILE A 122 3.88 -14.53 17.58
N VAL A 123 2.80 -15.09 18.13
CA VAL A 123 2.72 -16.52 18.50
C VAL A 123 3.05 -17.40 17.30
N GLN A 124 2.43 -17.14 16.15
CA GLN A 124 2.66 -17.93 14.93
C GLN A 124 4.13 -17.92 14.48
N LEU A 125 4.83 -16.79 14.62
CA LEU A 125 6.21 -16.64 14.15
C LEU A 125 7.28 -17.01 15.17
N THR A 126 6.95 -17.07 16.46
CA THR A 126 7.94 -17.27 17.53
C THR A 126 7.68 -18.52 18.38
N GLY A 127 6.47 -19.09 18.32
CA GLY A 127 6.08 -20.28 19.07
C GLY A 127 5.83 -20.07 20.56
N ILE A 128 5.90 -18.83 21.06
CA ILE A 128 5.66 -18.52 22.48
C ILE A 128 4.17 -18.48 22.82
N GLU A 129 3.85 -18.55 24.12
CA GLU A 129 2.48 -18.46 24.61
C GLU A 129 1.85 -17.07 24.40
N TYR A 130 0.52 -17.05 24.30
CA TYR A 130 -0.27 -15.86 23.95
C TYR A 130 -0.06 -14.72 24.95
N GLU A 131 -0.08 -15.02 26.25
CA GLU A 131 0.08 -14.06 27.34
C GLU A 131 1.45 -13.37 27.27
N LEU A 132 2.51 -14.15 26.99
CA LEU A 132 3.86 -13.64 26.83
C LEU A 132 3.99 -12.81 25.56
N ALA A 133 3.40 -13.25 24.44
CA ALA A 133 3.36 -12.50 23.19
C ALA A 133 2.62 -11.17 23.35
N ASN A 134 1.52 -11.14 24.12
CA ASN A 134 0.79 -9.92 24.42
C ASN A 134 1.63 -8.94 25.24
N SER A 135 2.30 -9.43 26.29
CA SER A 135 3.24 -8.62 27.07
C SER A 135 4.35 -8.04 26.19
N LYS A 136 4.96 -8.86 25.32
CA LYS A 136 6.01 -8.41 24.38
C LYS A 136 5.50 -7.42 23.34
N LEU A 137 4.25 -7.54 22.90
CA LEU A 137 3.63 -6.55 22.02
C LEU A 137 3.50 -5.20 22.72
N LEU A 138 3.16 -5.16 24.01
CA LEU A 138 3.09 -3.93 24.79
C LEU A 138 4.48 -3.32 25.02
N ASP A 139 5.49 -4.14 25.37
CA ASP A 139 6.89 -3.71 25.49
C ASP A 139 7.42 -3.07 24.20
N ALA A 140 6.89 -3.50 23.05
CA ALA A 140 7.25 -3.03 21.72
C ALA A 140 6.41 -1.84 21.21
N ASP A 141 5.75 -1.08 22.09
CA ASP A 141 4.79 -0.01 21.74
C ASP A 141 3.73 -0.44 20.71
N LYS A 142 3.22 -1.67 20.86
CA LYS A 142 2.20 -2.24 19.97
C LYS A 142 2.68 -2.42 18.51
N SER A 143 3.99 -2.54 18.31
CA SER A 143 4.63 -2.89 17.04
C SER A 143 4.91 -4.39 16.98
N VAL A 144 4.14 -5.11 16.15
CA VAL A 144 4.31 -6.55 15.93
C VAL A 144 5.72 -6.89 15.43
N LYS A 145 6.21 -6.13 14.44
CA LYS A 145 7.53 -6.32 13.85
C LYS A 145 8.65 -6.19 14.88
N THR A 146 8.56 -5.20 15.77
CA THR A 146 9.56 -4.98 16.83
C THR A 146 9.49 -6.09 17.88
N ALA A 147 8.29 -6.49 18.32
CA ALA A 147 8.09 -7.56 19.29
C ALA A 147 8.71 -8.89 18.82
N ILE A 148 8.51 -9.25 17.55
CA ILE A 148 9.10 -10.48 16.97
C ILE A 148 10.64 -10.46 17.09
N VAL A 149 11.28 -9.34 16.77
CA VAL A 149 12.74 -9.20 16.86
C VAL A 149 13.22 -9.25 18.31
N MET A 150 12.51 -8.59 19.23
CA MET A 150 12.81 -8.65 20.67
C MET A 150 12.79 -10.09 21.19
N ILE A 151 11.79 -10.88 20.79
CA ILE A 151 11.64 -12.28 21.21
C ILE A 151 12.76 -13.15 20.61
N ILE A 152 12.95 -13.13 19.29
CA ILE A 152 13.89 -14.02 18.61
C ILE A 152 15.34 -13.77 19.05
N TYR A 153 15.71 -12.49 19.25
CA TYR A 153 17.07 -12.13 19.66
C TYR A 153 17.23 -11.95 21.17
N SER A 154 16.16 -12.12 21.96
CA SER A 154 16.17 -11.86 23.40
C SER A 154 16.81 -10.50 23.74
N CYS A 155 16.41 -9.46 23.02
CA CYS A 155 17.02 -8.14 23.06
C CYS A 155 16.03 -7.05 23.48
N SER A 156 16.57 -5.89 23.87
CA SER A 156 15.78 -4.70 24.18
C SER A 156 15.06 -4.16 22.94
N LYS A 157 14.02 -3.36 23.16
CA LYS A 157 13.30 -2.67 22.09
C LYS A 157 14.22 -1.81 21.22
N ASP A 158 15.17 -1.09 21.84
CA ASP A 158 16.09 -0.21 21.11
C ASP A 158 17.04 -1.01 20.22
N GLU A 159 17.58 -2.13 20.72
CA GLU A 159 18.39 -3.05 19.91
C GLU A 159 17.57 -3.65 18.76
N ALA A 160 16.32 -4.04 19.01
CA ALA A 160 15.41 -4.54 17.98
C ALA A 160 15.14 -3.49 16.90
N LEU A 161 14.91 -2.23 17.29
CA LEU A 161 14.74 -1.11 16.35
C LEU A 161 16.02 -0.84 15.55
N MET A 162 17.20 -0.94 16.16
CA MET A 162 18.48 -0.82 15.44
C MET A 162 18.66 -1.96 14.43
N LYS A 163 18.39 -3.21 14.80
CA LYS A 163 18.45 -4.37 13.89
C LYS A 163 17.52 -4.18 12.69
N LEU A 164 16.29 -3.73 12.93
CA LEU A 164 15.34 -3.39 11.87
C LEU A 164 15.84 -2.26 10.99
N LYS A 165 16.36 -1.17 11.57
CA LYS A 165 16.88 -0.03 10.83
C LYS A 165 18.05 -0.41 9.92
N ASN A 166 18.99 -1.20 10.44
CA ASN A 166 20.16 -1.69 9.69
C ASN A 166 19.74 -2.56 8.49
N ASN A 167 18.59 -3.23 8.59
CA ASN A 167 18.00 -4.04 7.53
C ASN A 167 16.89 -3.34 6.74
N LYS A 168 16.84 -2.00 6.76
CA LYS A 168 15.85 -1.17 6.05
C LYS A 168 14.39 -1.54 6.39
N GLY A 169 14.14 -2.09 7.57
CA GLY A 169 12.82 -2.50 8.05
C GLY A 169 12.30 -3.85 7.52
N PHE A 170 13.11 -4.62 6.79
CA PHE A 170 12.75 -5.94 6.27
C PHE A 170 12.96 -7.02 7.33
N LEU A 171 11.87 -7.53 7.91
CA LEU A 171 11.94 -8.58 8.93
C LEU A 171 12.67 -9.83 8.42
N ARG A 172 12.42 -10.25 7.18
CA ARG A 172 13.10 -11.43 6.60
C ARG A 172 14.62 -11.31 6.59
N LYS A 173 15.16 -10.12 6.34
CA LYS A 173 16.62 -9.88 6.39
C LYS A 173 17.16 -9.85 7.80
N VAL A 174 16.33 -9.51 8.79
CA VAL A 174 16.73 -9.56 10.19
C VAL A 174 16.79 -11.01 10.65
N LEU A 175 15.82 -11.86 10.28
CA LEU A 175 15.68 -13.24 10.78
C LEU A 175 16.49 -14.30 10.01
N SER A 176 17.09 -13.94 8.88
CA SER A 176 17.97 -14.83 8.11
C SER A 176 19.40 -14.68 8.59
#